data_AF-A0A7U9R971-F1
#
_entry.id   AF-A0A7U9R971-F1
#
_cell.length_a   1.000
_cell.length_b   1.000
_cell.length_c   1.000
_cell.angle_alpha   90.00
_cell.angle_beta   90.00
_cell.angle_gamma   90.00
#
_symmetry.space_group_name_H-M   'P 1'
#
loop_
_entity.id
_entity.type
_entity.pdbx_description
1 polymer ?
#
loop_
_entity_poly.entity_id
_entity_poly.type
_entity_poly.pdbx_seq_one_letter_code
_entity_poly.pdbx_strand_id
1 'polypeptide(L)'
;MKRLMIAYLLRAIVILIPIIMMILMVCGCLYIYERFTKEDEKVNKYTDIYTGRNAGSDVVPVASAENNAPGFCVVVDAGHGGSDGGTVSGKAVEKDINLSVALKLKAILENDNIEVILTRSSDENMSLAERTSVANASNADFFISLHCNYYEKGAQIAGLECYYNNSNATESKGYAESIINAVSLSEDIETRYAKTEGYYVLRNTQMPAVLVEMGFLSNYSESQKLLDDDYQESLAQRIAEGISNEMKEGDFPFYLSNRKNMPIY
;
A
#
# COMPACT_ATOMS: atom_id res chain seq x y z
N MET A 1 -32.91 39.69 44.49
CA MET A 1 -32.17 38.41 44.57
C MET A 1 -31.97 37.72 43.21
N LYS A 2 -33.02 37.41 42.43
CA LYS A 2 -32.89 36.69 41.13
C LYS A 2 -31.92 37.34 40.11
N ARG A 3 -31.98 38.67 39.90
CA ARG A 3 -31.08 39.37 38.96
C ARG A 3 -29.61 39.35 39.38
N LEU A 4 -29.35 39.41 40.68
CA LEU A 4 -27.99 39.34 41.24
C LEU A 4 -27.40 37.94 41.05
N MET A 5 -28.22 36.90 41.28
CA MET A 5 -27.84 35.50 41.11
C MET A 5 -27.51 35.15 39.65
N ILE A 6 -28.28 35.68 38.69
CA ILE A 6 -28.02 35.53 37.25
C ILE A 6 -26.69 36.20 36.86
N ALA A 7 -26.40 37.39 37.40
CA ALA A 7 -25.15 38.10 37.11
C ALA A 7 -23.91 37.32 37.62
N TYR A 8 -23.99 36.70 38.79
CA TYR A 8 -22.91 35.84 39.30
C TYR A 8 -22.76 34.55 38.49
N LEU A 9 -23.87 33.95 38.06
CA LEU A 9 -23.85 32.77 37.19
C LEU A 9 -23.16 33.06 35.85
N LEU A 10 -23.52 34.18 35.21
CA LEU A 10 -22.90 34.59 33.93
C LEU A 10 -21.40 34.87 34.08
N ARG A 11 -20.98 35.51 35.18
CA ARG A 11 -19.56 35.74 35.47
C ARG A 11 -18.80 34.42 35.67
N ALA A 12 -19.41 33.45 36.35
CA ALA A 12 -18.81 32.13 36.54
C ALA A 12 -18.63 31.39 35.20
N ILE A 13 -19.63 31.45 34.30
CA ILE A 13 -19.56 30.83 32.97
C ILE A 13 -18.45 31.46 32.13
N VAL A 14 -18.35 32.80 32.12
CA VAL A 14 -17.31 33.52 31.37
C VAL A 14 -15.90 33.18 31.85
N ILE A 15 -15.72 32.84 33.13
CA ILE A 15 -14.44 32.39 33.70
C ILE A 15 -14.18 30.90 33.40
N LEU A 16 -15.22 30.06 33.38
CA LEU A 16 -15.10 28.63 33.13
C LEU A 16 -14.75 28.30 31.68
N ILE A 17 -15.27 29.05 30.71
CA ILE A 17 -15.00 28.83 29.27
C ILE A 17 -13.49 28.83 28.94
N PRO A 18 -12.70 29.87 29.29
CA PRO A 18 -11.27 29.88 28.98
C PRO A 18 -10.50 28.79 29.74
N ILE A 19 -10.93 28.42 30.94
CA ILE A 19 -10.33 27.32 31.71
C ILE A 19 -10.54 25.99 30.97
N ILE A 20 -11.77 25.73 30.50
CA ILE A 20 -12.09 24.52 29.73
C ILE A 20 -11.31 24.50 28.40
N MET A 21 -11.23 25.64 27.70
CA MET A 21 -10.45 25.73 26.46
C MET A 21 -8.96 25.46 26.70
N MET A 22 -8.39 25.97 27.80
CA MET A 22 -7.00 25.71 28.17
C MET A 22 -6.78 24.22 28.50
N ILE A 23 -7.71 23.58 29.21
CA ILE A 23 -7.65 22.14 29.49
C ILE A 23 -7.71 21.34 28.19
N LEU A 24 -8.64 21.66 27.28
CA LEU A 24 -8.75 20.99 25.98
C LEU A 24 -7.51 21.17 25.12
N MET A 25 -6.90 22.36 25.13
CA MET A 25 -5.64 22.62 24.43
C MET A 25 -4.51 21.79 25.01
N VAL A 26 -4.35 21.74 26.34
CA VAL A 26 -3.32 20.93 27.00
C VAL A 26 -3.55 19.44 26.73
N CYS A 27 -4.79 18.95 26.85
CA CYS A 27 -5.14 17.57 26.50
C CYS A 27 -4.87 17.26 25.03
N GLY A 28 -5.18 18.17 24.11
CA GLY A 28 -4.88 18.04 22.69
C GLY A 28 -3.38 17.98 22.42
N CYS A 29 -2.59 18.87 23.03
CA CYS A 29 -1.12 18.84 22.93
C CYS A 29 -0.54 17.55 23.51
N LEU A 30 -1.05 17.06 24.65
CA LEU A 30 -0.63 15.80 25.25
C LEU A 30 -1.02 14.59 24.39
N TYR A 31 -2.21 14.59 23.80
CA TYR A 31 -2.66 13.53 22.90
C TYR A 31 -1.79 13.46 21.63
N ILE A 32 -1.51 14.63 21.02
CA ILE A 32 -0.61 14.74 19.87
C ILE A 32 0.79 14.28 20.28
N TYR A 33 1.33 14.77 21.39
CA TYR A 33 2.64 14.35 21.90
C TYR A 33 2.70 12.83 22.12
N GLU A 34 1.71 12.24 22.79
CA GLU A 34 1.66 10.80 23.03
C GLU A 34 1.55 9.98 21.73
N ARG A 35 0.82 10.49 20.72
CA ARG A 35 0.69 9.85 19.40
C ARG A 35 2.02 9.84 18.64
N PHE A 36 2.73 10.97 18.62
CA PHE A 36 4.04 11.09 17.99
C PHE A 36 5.12 10.30 18.74
N THR A 37 5.15 10.34 20.08
CA THR A 37 6.11 9.53 20.84
C THR A 37 5.84 8.04 20.70
N LYS A 38 4.58 7.60 20.54
CA LYS A 38 4.26 6.19 20.28
C LYS A 38 4.62 5.76 18.85
N GLU A 39 4.63 6.67 17.88
CA GLU A 39 5.18 6.41 16.55
C GLU A 39 6.70 6.26 16.61
N ASP A 40 7.39 7.19 17.27
CA ASP A 40 8.83 7.10 17.49
C ASP A 40 9.22 5.85 18.29
N GLU A 41 8.42 5.43 19.29
CA GLU A 41 8.68 4.23 20.08
C GLU A 41 8.37 2.93 19.31
N LYS A 42 7.39 2.94 18.39
CA LYS A 42 7.17 1.82 17.45
C LYS A 42 8.30 1.71 16.43
N VAL A 43 8.78 2.83 15.90
CA VAL A 43 9.94 2.89 15.00
C VAL A 43 11.20 2.44 15.74
N ASN A 44 11.42 2.91 16.98
CA ASN A 44 12.58 2.55 17.79
C ASN A 44 12.56 1.09 18.28
N LYS A 45 11.39 0.54 18.61
CA LYS A 45 11.25 -0.89 18.96
C LYS A 45 11.53 -1.80 17.76
N TYR A 46 11.27 -1.32 16.54
CA TYR A 46 11.65 -2.03 15.34
C TYR A 46 13.17 -1.93 15.10
N THR A 47 13.80 -0.78 15.32
CA THR A 47 15.26 -0.62 15.15
C THR A 47 16.12 -1.27 16.26
N ASP A 48 15.65 -1.32 17.50
CA ASP A 48 16.40 -1.91 18.64
C ASP A 48 16.50 -3.44 18.57
N ILE A 49 15.65 -4.11 17.78
CA ILE A 49 15.79 -5.55 17.49
C ILE A 49 16.92 -5.78 16.46
N TYR A 50 17.36 -4.75 15.72
CA TYR A 50 18.34 -4.88 14.63
C TYR A 50 19.69 -4.19 14.87
N THR A 51 19.91 -3.49 15.99
CA THR A 51 21.22 -2.92 16.35
C THR A 51 21.80 -3.49 17.66
N GLY A 52 21.93 -4.80 17.74
CA GLY A 52 22.77 -5.48 18.74
C GLY A 52 24.24 -5.51 18.32
N ARG A 53 24.98 -4.43 18.59
CA ARG A 53 26.42 -4.31 18.37
C ARG A 53 27.19 -5.16 19.41
N ASN A 54 27.71 -6.32 19.02
CA ASN A 54 28.77 -7.00 19.78
C ASN A 54 30.10 -6.27 19.58
N ALA A 55 30.61 -5.68 20.65
CA ALA A 55 31.98 -5.20 20.75
C ALA A 55 32.84 -6.31 21.38
N GLY A 56 33.88 -6.74 20.67
CA GLY A 56 34.87 -7.70 21.17
C GLY A 56 35.71 -8.26 20.04
N SER A 57 36.89 -7.68 19.84
CA SER A 57 37.90 -8.08 18.86
C SER A 57 38.66 -9.34 19.27
N ASP A 58 39.09 -10.06 18.24
CA ASP A 58 40.25 -10.97 18.14
C ASP A 58 39.93 -12.46 17.98
N VAL A 59 39.70 -12.89 16.72
CA VAL A 59 40.42 -13.99 16.03
C VAL A 59 40.01 -14.06 14.54
N VAL A 60 40.97 -14.43 13.69
CA VAL A 60 41.00 -14.36 12.20
C VAL A 60 40.18 -15.49 11.51
N PRO A 61 40.00 -15.48 10.17
CA PRO A 61 38.71 -15.61 9.50
C PRO A 61 38.37 -17.06 9.08
N VAL A 62 37.09 -17.41 9.06
CA VAL A 62 36.61 -18.55 8.28
C VAL A 62 35.60 -18.03 7.28
N ALA A 63 35.98 -18.11 6.00
CA ALA A 63 35.11 -17.89 4.88
C ALA A 63 33.89 -18.83 4.97
N SER A 64 32.72 -18.24 5.15
CA SER A 64 31.49 -18.77 4.58
C SER A 64 31.01 -17.72 3.61
N ALA A 65 31.17 -18.00 2.31
CA ALA A 65 30.34 -17.36 1.30
C ALA A 65 28.89 -17.64 1.72
N GLU A 66 28.23 -16.64 2.31
CA GLU A 66 26.78 -16.73 2.44
C GLU A 66 26.24 -16.82 1.02
N ASN A 67 25.52 -17.92 0.79
CA ASN A 67 24.86 -18.19 -0.45
C ASN A 67 23.81 -17.08 -0.66
N ASN A 68 24.19 -16.01 -1.37
CA ASN A 68 23.28 -15.04 -1.97
C ASN A 68 22.47 -15.77 -3.05
N ALA A 69 21.50 -16.59 -2.61
CA ALA A 69 20.36 -16.89 -3.46
C ALA A 69 19.70 -15.53 -3.80
N PRO A 70 19.32 -15.29 -5.06
CA PRO A 70 18.70 -14.03 -5.43
C PRO A 70 17.44 -13.83 -4.61
N GLY A 71 17.28 -12.63 -4.03
CA GLY A 71 16.05 -12.23 -3.35
C GLY A 71 14.88 -12.23 -4.31
N PHE A 72 13.66 -12.34 -3.78
CA PHE A 72 12.45 -12.28 -4.59
C PHE A 72 12.41 -10.96 -5.38
N CYS A 73 12.11 -11.03 -6.68
CA CYS A 73 12.09 -9.88 -7.58
C CYS A 73 10.68 -9.55 -8.07
N VAL A 74 10.23 -8.32 -7.83
CA VAL A 74 8.96 -7.78 -8.31
C VAL A 74 9.21 -6.77 -9.42
N VAL A 75 8.50 -6.93 -10.54
CA VAL A 75 8.38 -5.87 -11.54
C VAL A 75 7.13 -5.05 -11.23
N VAL A 76 7.33 -3.76 -10.96
CA VAL A 76 6.26 -2.79 -10.72
C VAL A 76 6.08 -1.94 -11.98
N ASP A 77 4.91 -2.07 -12.58
CA ASP A 77 4.53 -1.37 -13.79
C ASP A 77 3.61 -0.18 -13.49
N ALA A 78 4.11 1.03 -13.69
CA ALA A 78 3.30 2.24 -13.61
C ALA A 78 2.56 2.44 -14.94
N GLY A 79 1.26 2.14 -14.99
CA GLY A 79 0.44 2.26 -16.20
C GLY A 79 0.53 3.63 -16.87
N HIS A 80 0.31 3.69 -18.18
CA HIS A 80 0.39 4.91 -19.01
C HIS A 80 1.77 5.60 -18.95
N GLY A 81 1.89 6.86 -19.37
CA GLY A 81 3.13 7.64 -19.32
C GLY A 81 3.41 8.44 -20.59
N GLY A 82 4.13 9.56 -20.43
CA GLY A 82 4.48 10.47 -21.51
C GLY A 82 3.24 11.09 -22.13
N SER A 83 3.03 10.82 -23.42
CA SER A 83 1.90 11.33 -24.19
C SER A 83 0.58 10.59 -23.90
N ASP A 84 0.66 9.40 -23.31
CA ASP A 84 -0.50 8.67 -22.82
C ASP A 84 -0.77 9.09 -21.36
N GLY A 85 -1.78 9.95 -21.17
CA GLY A 85 -2.19 10.42 -19.84
C GLY A 85 -2.99 9.40 -19.04
N GLY A 86 -3.48 8.34 -19.69
CA GLY A 86 -4.59 7.55 -19.17
C GLY A 86 -5.84 8.41 -18.96
N THR A 87 -6.61 8.07 -17.94
CA THR A 87 -7.81 8.80 -17.54
C THR A 87 -7.48 10.15 -16.90
N VAL A 88 -8.24 11.18 -17.26
CA VAL A 88 -8.14 12.53 -16.66
C VAL A 88 -9.47 12.94 -16.05
N SER A 89 -9.45 13.33 -14.77
CA SER A 89 -10.61 13.81 -14.02
C SER A 89 -10.21 15.01 -13.15
N GLY A 90 -10.52 16.22 -13.62
CA GLY A 90 -10.11 17.45 -12.94
C GLY A 90 -8.59 17.58 -12.87
N LYS A 91 -8.02 17.49 -11.67
CA LYS A 91 -6.56 17.51 -11.44
C LYS A 91 -5.94 16.11 -11.41
N ALA A 92 -6.75 15.06 -11.30
CA ALA A 92 -6.26 13.69 -11.30
C ALA A 92 -5.94 13.27 -12.73
N VAL A 93 -4.68 12.91 -12.95
CA VAL A 93 -4.17 12.34 -14.19
C VAL A 93 -3.64 10.96 -13.82
N GLU A 94 -4.21 9.93 -14.43
CA GLU A 94 -3.94 8.53 -14.08
C GLU A 94 -2.44 8.20 -14.12
N LYS A 95 -1.73 8.60 -15.18
CA LYS A 95 -0.28 8.31 -15.30
C LYS A 95 0.56 8.85 -14.14
N ASP A 96 0.17 9.98 -13.54
CA ASP A 96 0.92 10.65 -12.48
C ASP A 96 0.68 9.93 -11.15
N ILE A 97 -0.58 9.55 -10.89
CA ILE A 97 -0.97 8.74 -9.72
C ILE A 97 -0.29 7.37 -9.79
N ASN A 98 -0.36 6.69 -10.95
CA ASN A 98 0.28 5.38 -11.15
C ASN A 98 1.79 5.43 -10.89
N LEU A 99 2.48 6.49 -11.36
CA LEU A 99 3.91 6.66 -11.11
C LEU A 99 4.21 6.90 -9.63
N SER A 100 3.43 7.77 -8.98
CA SER A 100 3.64 8.11 -7.57
C SER A 100 3.49 6.87 -6.68
N VAL A 101 2.41 6.11 -6.84
CA VAL A 101 2.17 4.88 -6.07
C VAL A 101 3.23 3.81 -6.39
N ALA A 102 3.67 3.68 -7.66
CA ALA A 102 4.72 2.74 -8.03
C ALA A 102 6.05 3.02 -7.33
N LEU A 103 6.44 4.29 -7.21
CA LEU A 103 7.67 4.70 -6.52
C LEU A 103 7.60 4.45 -5.02
N LYS A 104 6.44 4.70 -4.39
CA LYS A 104 6.19 4.38 -2.98
C LYS A 104 6.24 2.87 -2.73
N LEU A 105 5.54 2.10 -3.57
CA LEU A 105 5.54 0.63 -3.51
C LEU A 105 6.96 0.06 -3.65
N LYS A 106 7.75 0.60 -4.58
CA LYS A 106 9.17 0.25 -4.73
C LYS A 106 9.94 0.45 -3.42
N ALA A 107 9.85 1.63 -2.83
CA ALA A 107 10.59 1.94 -1.61
C ALA A 107 10.21 1.02 -0.44
N ILE A 108 8.93 0.70 -0.30
CA ILE A 108 8.42 -0.19 0.75
C ILE A 108 8.95 -1.62 0.54
N LEU A 109 8.83 -2.16 -0.68
CA LEU A 109 9.30 -3.52 -0.99
C LEU A 109 10.84 -3.64 -0.84
N GLU A 110 11.61 -2.65 -1.28
CA GLU A 110 13.07 -2.67 -1.13
C GLU A 110 13.52 -2.62 0.33
N ASN A 111 12.78 -1.94 1.21
CA ASN A 111 13.03 -1.98 2.65
C ASN A 111 12.80 -3.38 3.26
N ASP A 112 11.95 -4.20 2.62
CA ASP A 112 11.69 -5.60 2.99
C ASP A 112 12.65 -6.59 2.29
N ASN A 113 13.75 -6.11 1.71
CA ASN A 113 14.74 -6.89 0.95
C ASN A 113 14.17 -7.59 -0.30
N ILE A 114 13.11 -7.04 -0.89
CA ILE A 114 12.55 -7.48 -2.18
C ILE A 114 13.18 -6.63 -3.28
N GLU A 115 13.74 -7.26 -4.30
CA GLU A 115 14.26 -6.54 -5.47
C GLU A 115 13.10 -5.97 -6.29
N VAL A 116 13.19 -4.70 -6.69
CA VAL A 116 12.14 -4.05 -7.47
C VAL A 116 12.67 -3.43 -8.75
N ILE A 117 12.07 -3.86 -9.88
CA ILE A 117 12.33 -3.32 -11.21
C ILE A 117 11.10 -2.52 -11.64
N LEU A 118 11.29 -1.23 -11.93
CA LEU A 118 10.23 -0.40 -12.48
C LEU A 118 10.22 -0.52 -14.01
N THR A 119 9.03 -0.60 -14.60
CA THR A 119 8.91 -0.47 -16.06
C THR A 119 9.26 0.94 -16.53
N ARG A 120 8.85 1.95 -15.75
CA ARG A 120 9.26 3.36 -15.88
C ARG A 120 9.46 4.00 -14.50
N SER A 121 10.43 4.89 -14.39
CA SER A 121 10.71 5.67 -13.16
C SER A 121 10.47 7.17 -13.33
N SER A 122 10.01 7.59 -14.51
CA SER A 122 9.68 8.98 -14.84
C SER A 122 8.45 9.06 -15.77
N ASP A 123 8.06 10.27 -16.15
CA ASP A 123 6.98 10.50 -17.12
C ASP A 123 7.48 10.30 -18.55
N GLU A 124 7.58 9.04 -18.96
CA GLU A 124 8.05 8.62 -20.28
C GLU A 124 7.03 7.72 -20.99
N ASN A 125 7.05 7.73 -22.33
CA ASN A 125 6.22 6.82 -23.11
C ASN A 125 6.74 5.40 -22.95
N MET A 126 5.84 4.45 -22.71
CA MET A 126 6.19 3.04 -22.71
C MET A 126 5.02 2.20 -23.22
N SER A 127 5.26 1.49 -24.33
CA SER A 127 4.28 0.61 -24.95
C SER A 127 4.03 -0.63 -24.11
N LEU A 128 2.89 -1.27 -24.33
CA LEU A 128 2.53 -2.53 -23.65
C LEU A 128 3.56 -3.64 -23.91
N ALA A 129 4.15 -3.68 -25.11
CA ALA A 129 5.18 -4.67 -25.47
C ALA A 129 6.51 -4.42 -24.76
N GLU A 130 6.91 -3.15 -24.59
CA GLU A 130 8.12 -2.79 -23.83
C GLU A 130 7.96 -3.18 -22.35
N ARG A 131 6.79 -2.91 -21.74
CA ARG A 131 6.49 -3.30 -20.35
C ARG A 131 6.68 -4.80 -20.12
N THR A 132 6.08 -5.62 -20.99
CA THR A 132 6.23 -7.08 -20.90
C THR A 132 7.64 -7.54 -21.23
N SER A 133 8.37 -6.82 -22.10
CA SER A 133 9.76 -7.15 -22.42
C SER A 133 10.68 -6.91 -21.22
N VAL A 134 10.50 -5.81 -20.47
CA VAL A 134 11.22 -5.55 -19.22
C VAL A 134 10.96 -6.67 -18.22
N ALA A 135 9.69 -7.00 -17.96
CA ALA A 135 9.32 -8.05 -17.01
C ALA A 135 9.90 -9.43 -17.39
N ASN A 136 9.79 -9.80 -18.66
CA ASN A 136 10.25 -11.10 -19.14
C ASN A 136 11.78 -11.23 -19.19
N ALA A 137 12.50 -10.12 -19.30
CA ALA A 137 13.97 -10.11 -19.33
C ALA A 137 14.61 -10.10 -17.92
N SER A 138 13.82 -9.84 -16.86
CA SER A 138 14.35 -9.61 -15.52
C SER A 138 14.42 -10.84 -14.62
N ASN A 139 13.98 -12.01 -15.08
CA ASN A 139 13.77 -13.19 -14.21
C ASN A 139 12.91 -12.87 -12.97
N ALA A 140 11.98 -11.92 -13.07
CA ALA A 140 11.14 -11.55 -11.94
C ALA A 140 10.19 -12.67 -11.54
N ASP A 141 9.96 -12.80 -10.24
CA ASP A 141 9.05 -13.77 -9.65
C ASP A 141 7.59 -13.30 -9.70
N PHE A 142 7.38 -11.98 -9.77
CA PHE A 142 6.04 -11.39 -9.80
C PHE A 142 5.98 -10.10 -10.62
N PHE A 143 4.85 -9.86 -11.26
CA PHE A 143 4.54 -8.62 -11.98
C PHE A 143 3.27 -7.98 -11.44
N ILE A 144 3.31 -6.68 -11.16
CA ILE A 144 2.16 -5.88 -10.76
C ILE A 144 2.07 -4.63 -11.62
N SER A 145 0.93 -4.41 -12.27
CA SER A 145 0.62 -3.19 -13.00
C SER A 145 -0.36 -2.33 -12.21
N LEU A 146 -0.06 -1.05 -12.04
CA LEU A 146 -0.85 -0.09 -11.27
C LEU A 146 -1.58 0.86 -12.22
N HIS A 147 -2.91 0.93 -12.05
CA HIS A 147 -3.84 1.72 -12.86
C HIS A 147 -4.90 2.39 -11.99
N CYS A 148 -5.65 3.33 -12.58
CA CYS A 148 -6.84 3.89 -11.96
C CYS A 148 -8.05 3.70 -12.90
N ASN A 149 -9.14 3.22 -12.33
CA ASN A 149 -10.32 2.87 -13.09
C ASN A 149 -11.10 4.12 -13.51
N TYR A 150 -12.02 3.93 -14.44
CA TYR A 150 -12.99 4.94 -14.83
C TYR A 150 -14.29 4.32 -15.32
N TYR A 151 -15.42 4.88 -14.88
CA TYR A 151 -16.73 4.44 -15.34
C TYR A 151 -17.65 5.62 -15.67
N GLU A 152 -17.82 5.88 -16.97
CA GLU A 152 -18.64 6.99 -17.51
C GLU A 152 -20.07 7.03 -16.97
N LYS A 153 -20.67 5.86 -16.72
CA LYS A 153 -22.10 5.73 -16.39
C LYS A 153 -22.40 5.69 -14.89
N GLY A 154 -21.40 5.84 -14.03
CA GLY A 154 -21.60 5.70 -12.59
C GLY A 154 -20.48 6.31 -11.76
N ALA A 155 -20.62 7.61 -11.46
CA ALA A 155 -19.72 8.33 -10.56
C ALA A 155 -19.78 7.84 -9.10
N GLN A 156 -20.76 7.00 -8.75
CA GLN A 156 -20.88 6.36 -7.44
C GLN A 156 -20.11 5.05 -7.32
N ILE A 157 -19.63 4.48 -8.43
CA ILE A 157 -18.85 3.24 -8.37
C ILE A 157 -17.52 3.56 -7.71
N ALA A 158 -17.16 2.74 -6.72
CA ALA A 158 -15.94 2.87 -5.95
C ALA A 158 -15.34 1.50 -5.65
N GLY A 159 -14.10 1.54 -5.20
CA GLY A 159 -13.36 0.45 -4.61
C GLY A 159 -12.33 -0.16 -5.55
N LEU A 160 -11.19 -0.53 -4.98
CA LEU A 160 -10.07 -1.15 -5.67
C LEU A 160 -10.47 -2.50 -6.28
N GLU A 161 -10.04 -2.75 -7.50
CA GLU A 161 -10.18 -4.03 -8.20
C GLU A 161 -8.80 -4.60 -8.53
N CYS A 162 -8.66 -5.92 -8.47
CA CYS A 162 -7.42 -6.59 -8.84
C CYS A 162 -7.70 -7.63 -9.91
N TYR A 163 -6.97 -7.55 -11.01
CA TYR A 163 -7.17 -8.36 -12.20
C TYR A 163 -6.02 -9.34 -12.39
N TYR A 164 -6.35 -10.55 -12.82
CA TYR A 164 -5.39 -11.55 -13.30
C TYR A 164 -5.87 -12.11 -14.65
N ASN A 165 -5.00 -12.78 -15.40
CA ASN A 165 -5.26 -13.11 -16.81
C ASN A 165 -6.52 -13.97 -17.02
N ASN A 166 -6.59 -15.15 -16.38
CA ASN A 166 -7.69 -16.10 -16.55
C ASN A 166 -7.77 -17.08 -15.37
N SER A 167 -8.83 -17.89 -15.32
CA SER A 167 -9.10 -18.81 -14.21
C SER A 167 -8.03 -19.90 -13.99
N ASN A 168 -7.18 -20.17 -14.98
CA ASN A 168 -6.10 -21.14 -14.87
C ASN A 168 -4.81 -20.53 -14.31
N ALA A 169 -4.72 -19.20 -14.18
CA ALA A 169 -3.57 -18.51 -13.60
C ALA A 169 -3.64 -18.53 -12.06
N THR A 170 -3.47 -19.71 -11.46
CA THR A 170 -3.70 -19.94 -10.03
C THR A 170 -2.79 -19.12 -9.13
N GLU A 171 -1.51 -18.98 -9.46
CA GLU A 171 -0.57 -18.15 -8.69
C GLU A 171 -0.93 -16.66 -8.78
N SER A 172 -1.25 -16.17 -9.98
CA SER A 172 -1.71 -14.79 -10.16
C SER A 172 -3.00 -14.49 -9.39
N LYS A 173 -3.89 -15.49 -9.31
CA LYS A 173 -5.10 -15.40 -8.50
C LYS A 173 -4.75 -15.28 -7.01
N GLY A 174 -3.80 -16.06 -6.50
CA GLY A 174 -3.33 -15.98 -5.11
C GLY A 174 -2.86 -14.57 -4.76
N TYR A 175 -1.94 -14.01 -5.55
CA TYR A 175 -1.51 -12.62 -5.39
C TYR A 175 -2.67 -11.62 -5.44
N ALA A 176 -3.59 -11.76 -6.41
CA ALA A 176 -4.71 -10.85 -6.54
C ALA A 176 -5.64 -10.89 -5.32
N GLU A 177 -5.95 -12.08 -4.79
CA GLU A 177 -6.77 -12.27 -3.60
C GLU A 177 -6.06 -11.78 -2.34
N SER A 178 -4.75 -12.05 -2.20
CA SER A 178 -3.94 -11.57 -1.07
C SER A 178 -3.87 -10.05 -1.01
N ILE A 179 -3.67 -9.38 -2.16
CA ILE A 179 -3.68 -7.91 -2.26
C ILE A 179 -5.05 -7.35 -1.86
N ILE A 180 -6.14 -7.90 -2.40
CA ILE A 180 -7.50 -7.47 -2.02
C ILE A 180 -7.72 -7.64 -0.51
N ASN A 181 -7.32 -8.77 0.06
CA ASN A 181 -7.48 -9.05 1.49
C ASN A 181 -6.68 -8.04 2.33
N ALA A 182 -5.41 -7.80 2.02
CA ALA A 182 -4.57 -6.86 2.76
C ALA A 182 -5.12 -5.43 2.71
N VAL A 183 -5.56 -4.98 1.53
CA VAL A 183 -6.16 -3.64 1.36
C VAL A 183 -7.48 -3.53 2.12
N SER A 184 -8.32 -4.57 2.14
CA SER A 184 -9.62 -4.57 2.82
C SER A 184 -9.53 -4.40 4.35
N LEU A 185 -8.34 -4.58 4.93
CA LEU A 185 -8.08 -4.32 6.35
C LEU A 185 -7.86 -2.84 6.66
N SER A 186 -7.79 -1.98 5.64
CA SER A 186 -7.79 -0.53 5.80
C SER A 186 -9.21 0.00 5.98
N GLU A 187 -9.41 0.91 6.95
CA GLU A 187 -10.72 1.57 7.13
C GLU A 187 -11.00 2.60 6.02
N ASP A 188 -9.95 3.08 5.34
CA ASP A 188 -10.01 4.21 4.41
C ASP A 188 -10.08 3.81 2.93
N ILE A 189 -9.78 2.54 2.62
CA ILE A 189 -9.71 2.02 1.25
C ILE A 189 -10.84 1.02 1.02
N GLU A 190 -11.75 1.36 0.13
CA GLU A 190 -12.80 0.45 -0.30
C GLU A 190 -12.23 -0.58 -1.29
N THR A 191 -12.63 -1.84 -1.17
CA THR A 191 -12.22 -2.92 -2.07
C THR A 191 -13.42 -3.61 -2.68
N ARG A 192 -13.26 -4.11 -3.90
CA ARG A 192 -14.25 -4.95 -4.56
C ARG A 192 -13.81 -6.41 -4.49
N TYR A 193 -13.25 -6.96 -5.57
CA TYR A 193 -12.85 -8.36 -5.63
C TYR A 193 -11.80 -8.60 -6.72
N ALA A 194 -11.10 -9.72 -6.59
CA ALA A 194 -10.24 -10.24 -7.64
C ALA A 194 -11.07 -10.81 -8.78
N LYS A 195 -10.73 -10.50 -10.03
CA LYS A 195 -11.43 -11.02 -11.22
C LYS A 195 -10.49 -11.22 -12.41
N THR A 196 -10.96 -11.98 -13.40
CA THR A 196 -10.17 -12.25 -14.60
C THR A 196 -10.40 -11.17 -15.64
N GLU A 197 -9.33 -10.71 -16.29
CA GLU A 197 -9.39 -9.94 -17.53
C GLU A 197 -8.15 -10.19 -18.40
N GLY A 198 -8.34 -10.25 -19.71
CA GLY A 198 -7.29 -10.45 -20.68
C GLY A 198 -6.55 -9.15 -21.00
N TYR A 199 -6.00 -8.45 -20.01
CA TYR A 199 -5.15 -7.30 -20.31
C TYR A 199 -3.85 -7.75 -21.00
N TYR A 200 -3.33 -6.93 -21.92
CA TYR A 200 -2.15 -7.32 -22.70
C TYR A 200 -0.96 -7.68 -21.82
N VAL A 201 -0.68 -6.86 -20.80
CA VAL A 201 0.46 -7.08 -19.89
C VAL A 201 0.30 -8.41 -19.15
N LEU A 202 -0.89 -8.73 -18.66
CA LEU A 202 -1.17 -9.99 -17.95
C LEU A 202 -1.06 -11.24 -18.83
N ARG A 203 -1.32 -11.11 -20.13
CA ARG A 203 -1.22 -12.23 -21.08
C ARG A 203 0.18 -12.49 -21.60
N ASN A 204 1.04 -11.47 -21.59
CA ASN A 204 2.33 -11.51 -22.27
C ASN A 204 3.52 -11.46 -21.31
N THR A 205 3.29 -11.47 -19.99
CA THR A 205 4.29 -11.73 -18.96
C THR A 205 4.39 -13.23 -18.66
N GLN A 206 5.60 -13.71 -18.31
CA GLN A 206 5.88 -15.13 -18.09
C GLN A 206 5.82 -15.55 -16.61
N MET A 207 5.82 -14.60 -15.69
CA MET A 207 5.65 -14.81 -14.25
C MET A 207 4.18 -14.54 -13.84
N PRO A 208 3.77 -14.95 -12.63
CA PRO A 208 2.49 -14.53 -12.05
C PRO A 208 2.32 -13.01 -12.14
N ALA A 209 1.15 -12.56 -12.62
CA ALA A 209 0.93 -11.17 -12.97
C ALA A 209 -0.45 -10.69 -12.55
N VAL A 210 -0.50 -9.49 -11.96
CA VAL A 210 -1.76 -8.81 -11.64
C VAL A 210 -1.79 -7.37 -12.16
N LEU A 211 -2.99 -6.84 -12.36
CA LEU A 211 -3.24 -5.42 -12.62
C LEU A 211 -4.20 -4.89 -11.57
N VAL A 212 -3.77 -3.88 -10.82
CA VAL A 212 -4.54 -3.25 -9.76
C VAL A 212 -5.13 -1.95 -10.29
N GLU A 213 -6.45 -1.90 -10.31
CA GLU A 213 -7.22 -0.67 -10.50
C GLU A 213 -7.46 -0.06 -9.12
N MET A 214 -6.64 0.92 -8.76
CA MET A 214 -6.48 1.43 -7.39
C MET A 214 -7.72 2.16 -6.83
N GLY A 215 -8.64 2.55 -7.70
CA GLY A 215 -9.88 3.27 -7.41
C GLY A 215 -10.41 3.92 -8.69
N PHE A 216 -11.60 4.51 -8.66
CA PHE A 216 -12.26 5.10 -9.84
C PHE A 216 -12.06 6.61 -9.90
N LEU A 217 -11.40 7.12 -10.94
CA LEU A 217 -11.27 8.57 -11.17
C LEU A 217 -12.59 9.24 -11.57
N SER A 218 -13.58 8.46 -12.01
CA SER A 218 -14.96 8.93 -12.21
C SER A 218 -15.68 9.22 -10.89
N ASN A 219 -15.21 8.65 -9.78
CA ASN A 219 -15.73 8.91 -8.45
C ASN A 219 -14.99 10.07 -7.81
N TYR A 220 -15.72 11.14 -7.48
CA TYR A 220 -15.09 12.35 -6.94
C TYR A 220 -14.34 12.10 -5.63
N SER A 221 -14.91 11.29 -4.72
CA SER A 221 -14.29 10.99 -3.42
C SER A 221 -12.98 10.22 -3.61
N GLU A 222 -12.99 9.16 -4.43
CA GLU A 222 -11.78 8.39 -4.72
C GLU A 222 -10.75 9.20 -5.49
N SER A 223 -11.16 10.02 -6.46
CA SER A 223 -10.25 10.90 -7.19
C SER A 223 -9.53 11.89 -6.26
N GLN A 224 -10.19 12.40 -5.22
CA GLN A 224 -9.51 13.25 -4.22
C GLN A 224 -8.55 12.44 -3.34
N LYS A 225 -8.95 11.24 -2.90
CA LYS A 225 -8.07 10.34 -2.13
C LYS A 225 -6.84 9.92 -2.93
N LEU A 226 -7.00 9.57 -4.20
CA LEU A 226 -5.90 9.17 -5.08
C LEU A 226 -4.92 10.31 -5.40
N LEU A 227 -5.28 11.57 -5.13
CA LEU A 227 -4.37 12.72 -5.20
C LEU A 227 -3.65 13.01 -3.87
N ASP A 228 -4.08 12.40 -2.78
CA ASP A 228 -3.54 12.61 -1.45
C ASP A 228 -2.32 11.70 -1.21
N ASP A 229 -1.21 12.28 -0.77
CA ASP A 229 0.06 11.56 -0.65
C ASP A 229 0.04 10.51 0.47
N ASP A 230 -0.61 10.83 1.61
CA ASP A 230 -0.74 9.91 2.74
C ASP A 230 -1.63 8.71 2.38
N TYR A 231 -2.70 8.95 1.62
CA TYR A 231 -3.53 7.88 1.07
C TYR A 231 -2.74 6.98 0.10
N GLN A 232 -1.94 7.57 -0.80
CA GLN A 232 -1.09 6.80 -1.71
C GLN A 232 -0.05 5.95 -0.96
N GLU A 233 0.53 6.48 0.11
CA GLU A 233 1.47 5.74 0.97
C GLU A 233 0.78 4.56 1.67
N SER A 234 -0.39 4.81 2.26
CA SER A 234 -1.19 3.75 2.91
C SER A 234 -1.59 2.66 1.92
N LEU A 235 -2.02 3.06 0.71
CA LEU A 235 -2.37 2.13 -0.35
C LEU A 235 -1.17 1.28 -0.78
N ALA A 236 -0.02 1.90 -1.04
CA ALA A 236 1.22 1.20 -1.41
C ALA A 236 1.65 0.21 -0.32
N GLN A 237 1.55 0.60 0.95
CA GLN A 237 1.86 -0.28 2.09
C GLN A 237 0.95 -1.51 2.13
N ARG A 238 -0.37 -1.35 1.92
CA ARG A 238 -1.30 -2.48 1.89
C ARG A 238 -1.09 -3.41 0.69
N ILE A 239 -0.74 -2.85 -0.47
CA ILE A 239 -0.37 -3.64 -1.64
C ILE A 239 0.89 -4.45 -1.35
N ALA A 240 1.93 -3.83 -0.76
CA ALA A 240 3.17 -4.51 -0.38
C ALA A 240 2.91 -5.65 0.63
N GLU A 241 2.07 -5.41 1.64
CA GLU A 241 1.65 -6.45 2.60
C GLU A 241 0.99 -7.64 1.89
N GLY A 242 0.11 -7.40 0.92
CA GLY A 242 -0.51 -8.45 0.11
C GLY A 242 0.49 -9.29 -0.68
N ILE A 243 1.47 -8.63 -1.31
CA ILE A 243 2.56 -9.31 -2.04
C ILE A 243 3.37 -10.18 -1.07
N SER A 244 3.82 -9.60 0.04
CA SER A 244 4.63 -10.28 1.05
C SER A 244 3.90 -11.45 1.74
N ASN A 245 2.58 -11.38 1.88
CA ASN A 245 1.78 -12.46 2.44
C ASN A 245 1.73 -13.66 1.48
N GLU A 246 1.47 -13.42 0.19
CA GLU A 246 1.42 -14.49 -0.82
C GLU A 246 2.80 -15.15 -1.02
N MET A 247 3.87 -14.35 -1.06
CA MET A 247 5.25 -14.83 -1.08
C MET A 247 5.52 -15.88 0.01
N LYS A 248 5.13 -15.57 1.26
CA LYS A 248 5.37 -16.44 2.42
C LYS A 248 4.52 -17.71 2.38
N GLU A 249 3.33 -17.67 1.78
CA GLU A 249 2.51 -18.87 1.58
C GLU A 249 3.10 -19.78 0.49
N GLY A 250 3.74 -19.21 -0.53
CA GLY A 250 4.49 -19.95 -1.56
C GLY A 250 5.74 -20.66 -1.03
N ASP A 251 6.46 -20.02 -0.08
CA ASP A 251 7.64 -20.60 0.58
C ASP A 251 7.31 -21.67 1.63
N PHE A 252 6.05 -21.75 2.06
CA PHE A 252 5.52 -22.81 2.91
C PHE A 252 4.46 -23.64 2.18
N PRO A 253 4.85 -24.57 1.27
CA PRO A 253 3.90 -25.57 0.84
C PRO A 253 3.57 -26.41 2.08
N PHE A 254 2.28 -26.39 2.48
CA PHE A 254 1.61 -27.35 3.36
C PHE A 254 1.39 -26.97 4.85
N TYR A 255 0.52 -26.02 5.18
CA TYR A 255 -0.12 -26.02 6.53
C TYR A 255 -1.60 -25.58 6.64
N LEU A 256 -2.31 -25.29 5.55
CA LEU A 256 -3.74 -24.91 5.63
C LEU A 256 -4.74 -26.01 5.23
N SER A 257 -4.34 -27.28 5.15
CA SER A 257 -5.31 -28.37 4.99
C SER A 257 -6.00 -28.81 6.30
N ASN A 258 -5.63 -28.29 7.48
CA ASN A 258 -6.09 -28.85 8.77
C ASN A 258 -6.83 -27.90 9.73
N ARG A 259 -7.20 -26.67 9.36
CA ARG A 259 -8.05 -25.81 10.24
C ARG A 259 -9.56 -26.02 10.08
N LYS A 260 -10.02 -27.25 9.81
CA LYS A 260 -11.45 -27.59 9.89
C LYS A 260 -11.92 -28.10 11.24
N ASN A 261 -11.07 -28.27 12.24
CA ASN A 261 -11.51 -28.70 13.58
C ASN A 261 -10.65 -28.11 14.71
N MET A 262 -11.09 -27.03 15.34
CA MET A 262 -11.03 -26.92 16.80
C MET A 262 -11.94 -25.78 17.33
N PRO A 263 -12.54 -25.97 18.51
CA PRO A 263 -13.73 -25.27 18.94
C PRO A 263 -13.41 -23.90 19.54
N ILE A 264 -14.46 -23.07 19.51
CA ILE A 264 -14.53 -21.77 20.14
C ILE A 264 -14.54 -21.96 21.66
N TYR A 265 -13.60 -21.33 22.35
CA TYR A 265 -13.72 -20.96 23.76
C TYR A 265 -13.31 -19.49 23.91
#